data_AF-K9D7G2-F1
#
_entry.id   AF-K9D7G2-F1
#
_cell.length_a   1.000
_cell.length_b   1.000
_cell.length_c   1.000
_cell.angle_alpha   90.00
_cell.angle_beta   90.00
_cell.angle_gamma   90.00
#
_symmetry.space_group_name_H-M   'P 1'
#
loop_
_entity.id
_entity.type
_entity.pdbx_description
1 polymer ?
#
loop_
_entity_poly.entity_id
_entity_poly.type
_entity_poly.pdbx_seq_one_letter_code
_entity_poly.pdbx_strand_id
1 'polypeptide(L)'
;MPEQIPTAAQSAAKLVDMVNGIAQDARPRQTMIGVVLAPPPEIKIQLNDIILTKEDIYISEYLLVGYERTAKGVIKSETQPRAGGSGMPAFASHTHDIDNPYTDNIIYTDTLKPGDRVSVIPVYNPGGQEDQLYLIEDKVVRLV
;
A
#
# COMPACT_ATOMS: atom_id res chain seq x y z
N MET A 1 -39.21 45.71 10.80
CA MET A 1 -38.47 45.27 12.01
C MET A 1 -37.03 45.71 11.83
N PRO A 2 -36.38 46.40 12.78
CA PRO A 2 -35.01 46.86 12.59
C PRO A 2 -34.05 45.67 12.62
N GLU A 3 -33.17 45.60 11.63
CA GLU A 3 -32.15 44.56 11.50
C GLU A 3 -31.11 44.77 12.60
N GLN A 4 -31.03 43.80 13.52
CA GLN A 4 -30.19 43.91 14.72
C GLN A 4 -28.74 43.61 14.33
N ILE A 5 -27.86 44.60 14.49
CA ILE A 5 -26.43 44.46 14.19
C ILE A 5 -25.84 43.40 15.15
N PRO A 6 -25.17 42.35 14.63
CA PRO A 6 -24.57 41.32 15.46
C PRO A 6 -23.47 41.90 16.35
N THR A 7 -23.34 41.35 17.56
CA THR A 7 -22.28 41.76 18.49
C THR A 7 -20.90 41.39 17.94
N ALA A 8 -19.85 42.03 18.45
CA ALA A 8 -18.48 41.70 18.05
C ALA A 8 -18.14 40.20 18.24
N ALA A 9 -18.68 39.57 19.29
CA ALA A 9 -18.51 38.14 19.55
C ALA A 9 -19.21 37.26 18.48
N GLN A 10 -20.43 37.63 18.07
CA GLN A 10 -21.16 36.93 17.02
C GLN A 10 -20.49 37.08 15.65
N SER A 11 -19.97 38.26 15.36
CA SER A 11 -19.20 38.51 14.13
C SER A 11 -17.88 37.73 14.13
N ALA A 12 -17.16 37.67 15.26
CA ALA A 12 -15.94 36.88 15.40
C ALA A 12 -16.21 35.37 15.24
N ALA A 13 -17.27 34.85 15.85
CA ALA A 13 -17.68 33.45 15.69
C ALA A 13 -17.96 33.11 14.21
N LYS A 14 -18.72 33.96 13.51
CA LYS A 14 -18.97 33.78 12.07
C LYS A 14 -17.70 33.77 11.23
N LEU A 15 -16.71 34.60 11.58
CA LEU A 15 -15.43 34.59 10.88
C LEU A 15 -14.66 33.30 11.13
N VAL A 16 -14.64 32.81 12.37
CA VAL A 16 -14.02 31.51 12.70
C VAL A 16 -14.70 30.37 11.97
N ASP A 17 -16.04 30.34 11.96
CA ASP A 17 -16.82 29.32 11.26
C ASP A 17 -16.56 29.35 9.74
N MET A 18 -16.46 30.56 9.16
CA MET A 18 -16.13 30.73 7.74
C MET A 18 -14.72 30.24 7.43
N VAL A 19 -13.73 30.59 8.25
CA VAL A 19 -12.34 30.12 8.09
C VAL A 19 -12.27 28.59 8.22
N ASN A 20 -12.99 28.02 9.18
CA ASN A 20 -13.06 26.57 9.35
C ASN A 20 -13.72 25.90 8.12
N GLY A 21 -14.82 26.45 7.62
CA GLY A 21 -15.48 25.94 6.39
C GLY A 21 -14.55 25.95 5.17
N ILE A 22 -13.81 27.04 4.97
CA ILE A 22 -12.82 27.14 3.88
C ILE A 22 -11.70 26.11 4.06
N ALA A 23 -11.21 25.93 5.29
CA ALA A 23 -10.16 24.96 5.58
C ALA A 23 -10.60 23.52 5.31
N GLN A 24 -11.84 23.17 5.65
CA GLN A 24 -12.41 21.83 5.38
C GLN A 24 -12.65 21.60 3.88
N ASP A 25 -13.05 22.63 3.12
CA ASP A 25 -13.22 22.53 1.67
C ASP A 25 -11.90 22.48 0.90
N ALA A 26 -10.84 23.10 1.42
CA ALA A 26 -9.51 23.05 0.82
C ALA A 26 -8.79 21.70 1.01
N ARG A 27 -9.32 20.79 1.85
CA ARG A 27 -8.72 19.46 2.04
C ARG A 27 -8.75 18.69 0.72
N PRO A 28 -7.62 18.07 0.30
CA PRO A 28 -7.62 17.24 -0.89
C PRO A 28 -8.62 16.10 -0.74
N ARG A 29 -9.56 15.98 -1.70
CA ARG A 29 -10.56 14.91 -1.75
C ARG A 29 -10.28 13.87 -2.83
N GLN A 30 -9.20 14.06 -3.59
CA GLN A 30 -8.81 13.19 -4.69
C GLN A 30 -7.54 12.43 -4.35
N THR A 31 -7.35 11.28 -5.00
CA THR A 31 -6.09 10.53 -4.95
C THR A 31 -4.96 11.39 -5.50
N MET A 32 -3.85 11.40 -4.78
CA MET A 32 -2.65 12.16 -5.12
C MET A 32 -1.44 11.23 -5.24
N ILE A 33 -0.34 11.77 -5.77
CA ILE A 33 0.95 11.08 -5.82
C ILE A 33 1.89 11.71 -4.81
N GLY A 34 2.36 10.90 -3.87
CA GLY A 34 3.40 11.26 -2.91
C GLY A 34 4.78 10.78 -3.36
N VAL A 35 5.82 11.37 -2.78
CA VAL A 35 7.21 10.92 -2.97
C VAL A 35 7.80 10.50 -1.62
N VAL A 36 8.31 9.28 -1.54
CA VAL A 36 8.94 8.75 -0.34
C VAL A 36 10.24 9.51 -0.06
N LEU A 37 10.35 10.07 1.15
CA LEU A 37 11.57 10.71 1.66
C LEU A 37 12.36 9.75 2.57
N ALA A 38 11.65 8.93 3.34
CA ALA A 38 12.22 7.90 4.20
C ALA A 38 11.35 6.63 4.16
N PRO A 39 11.95 5.43 4.16
CA PRO A 39 11.21 4.16 4.12
C PRO A 39 10.56 3.82 5.48
N PRO A 40 9.64 2.84 5.53
CA PRO A 40 9.18 2.26 6.80
C PRO A 40 10.34 1.70 7.64
N PRO A 41 10.26 1.68 8.99
CA PRO A 41 9.08 2.02 9.81
C PRO A 41 8.89 3.52 10.06
N GLU A 42 9.96 4.33 10.01
CA GLU A 42 9.90 5.79 10.20
C GLU A 42 9.64 6.52 8.88
N ILE A 43 8.57 6.10 8.21
CA ILE A 43 8.22 6.55 6.87
C ILE A 43 7.90 8.05 6.85
N LYS A 44 8.38 8.72 5.79
CA LYS A 44 8.06 10.11 5.49
C LYS A 44 7.71 10.23 4.01
N ILE A 45 6.60 10.88 3.71
CA ILE A 45 6.13 11.07 2.33
C ILE A 45 5.91 12.55 2.09
N GLN A 46 6.57 13.10 1.08
CA GLN A 46 6.27 14.43 0.56
C GLN A 46 4.96 14.36 -0.23
N LEU A 47 3.99 15.17 0.16
CA LEU A 47 2.73 15.34 -0.54
C LEU A 47 2.48 16.84 -0.74
N ASN A 48 2.61 17.33 -1.97
CA ASN A 48 2.55 18.77 -2.28
C ASN A 48 3.51 19.54 -1.37
N ASP A 49 3.00 20.41 -0.47
CA ASP A 49 3.78 21.23 0.47
C ASP A 49 3.84 20.66 1.89
N ILE A 50 3.25 19.48 2.14
CA ILE A 50 3.24 18.83 3.46
C ILE A 50 4.07 17.54 3.47
N ILE A 51 4.56 17.17 4.66
CA ILE A 51 5.23 15.89 4.90
C ILE A 51 4.32 15.06 5.80
N LEU A 52 3.91 13.91 5.29
CA LEU A 52 3.17 12.91 6.07
C LEU A 52 4.14 12.03 6.85
N THR A 53 3.85 11.76 8.11
CA THR A 53 4.57 10.81 8.97
C THR A 53 3.73 9.56 9.23
N LYS A 54 4.29 8.59 9.97
CA LYS A 54 3.59 7.33 10.31
C LYS A 54 2.30 7.54 11.09
N GLU A 55 2.16 8.67 11.79
CA GLU A 55 0.96 9.05 12.52
C GLU A 55 -0.19 9.51 11.61
N ASP A 56 0.12 9.96 10.40
CA ASP A 56 -0.85 10.49 9.45
C ASP A 56 -1.40 9.42 8.49
N ILE A 57 -0.82 8.21 8.49
CA ILE A 57 -1.03 7.25 7.41
C ILE A 57 -1.46 5.85 7.85
N TYR A 58 -2.28 5.23 7.01
CA TYR A 58 -2.35 3.78 6.85
C TYR A 58 -1.50 3.38 5.65
N ILE A 59 -0.85 2.23 5.70
CA ILE A 59 -0.03 1.70 4.59
C ILE A 59 -0.40 0.26 4.32
N SER A 60 -0.51 -0.11 3.04
CA SER A 60 -0.70 -1.50 2.63
C SER A 60 0.41 -2.40 3.19
N GLU A 61 0.04 -3.49 3.86
CA GLU A 61 0.98 -4.39 4.55
C GLU A 61 2.08 -4.92 3.64
N TYR A 62 1.76 -5.15 2.36
CA TYR A 62 2.73 -5.67 1.39
C TYR A 62 3.85 -4.69 1.03
N LEU A 63 3.71 -3.40 1.37
CA LEU A 63 4.77 -2.41 1.24
C LEU A 63 5.74 -2.46 2.43
N LEU A 64 5.45 -3.23 3.48
CA LEU A 64 6.33 -3.41 4.63
C LEU A 64 7.32 -4.56 4.38
N VAL A 65 8.56 -4.37 4.84
CA VAL A 65 9.56 -5.44 4.88
C VAL A 65 9.03 -6.59 5.73
N GLY A 66 9.22 -7.81 5.24
CA GLY A 66 8.82 -9.03 5.96
C GLY A 66 7.36 -9.42 5.75
N TYR A 67 6.62 -8.73 4.87
CA TYR A 67 5.28 -9.18 4.50
C TYR A 67 5.31 -10.59 3.91
N GLU A 68 4.40 -11.44 4.37
CA GLU A 68 4.39 -12.87 4.07
C GLU A 68 3.08 -13.26 3.40
N ARG A 69 3.16 -14.10 2.37
CA ARG A 69 2.01 -14.75 1.72
C ARG A 69 2.19 -16.25 1.67
N THR A 70 1.13 -17.01 1.93
CA THR A 70 1.14 -18.46 1.72
C THR A 70 0.75 -18.80 0.28
N ALA A 71 1.57 -19.60 -0.38
CA ALA A 71 1.33 -20.13 -1.71
C ALA A 71 1.07 -21.65 -1.65
N LYS A 72 0.23 -22.13 -2.57
CA LYS A 72 -0.01 -23.57 -2.78
C LYS A 72 0.05 -23.89 -4.26
N GLY A 73 0.65 -25.02 -4.60
CA GLY A 73 0.80 -25.44 -5.98
C GLY A 73 1.20 -26.90 -6.12
N VAL A 74 1.47 -27.31 -7.34
CA VAL A 74 2.00 -28.64 -7.67
C VAL A 74 3.20 -28.45 -8.57
N ILE A 75 4.36 -28.91 -8.13
CA ILE A 75 5.54 -29.00 -9.00
C ILE A 75 5.37 -30.26 -9.83
N LYS A 76 5.24 -30.08 -11.14
CA LYS A 76 5.20 -31.17 -12.11
C LYS A 76 6.57 -31.34 -12.75
N SER A 77 7.12 -32.53 -12.68
CA SER A 77 8.40 -32.89 -13.29
C SER A 77 8.40 -34.36 -13.68
N GLU A 78 9.48 -34.83 -14.30
CA GLU A 78 9.68 -36.25 -14.58
C GLU A 78 11.09 -36.68 -14.18
N THR A 79 11.28 -37.97 -13.88
CA THR A 79 12.61 -38.52 -13.62
C THR A 79 13.49 -38.47 -14.88
N GLN A 80 14.81 -38.45 -14.70
CA GLN A 80 15.73 -38.59 -15.84
C GLN A 80 15.64 -40.01 -16.44
N PRO A 81 15.77 -40.16 -17.78
CA PRO A 81 15.75 -41.46 -18.43
C PRO A 81 16.88 -42.36 -17.94
N ARG A 82 16.57 -43.59 -17.52
CA ARG A 82 17.57 -44.58 -17.09
C ARG A 82 17.23 -45.98 -17.58
N ALA A 83 18.21 -46.67 -18.15
CA ALA A 83 18.09 -48.05 -18.65
C ALA A 83 18.80 -49.06 -17.73
N GLY A 84 18.24 -50.26 -17.62
CA GLY A 84 18.74 -51.36 -16.80
C GLY A 84 19.65 -52.32 -17.56
N GLY A 85 20.70 -51.84 -18.23
CA GLY A 85 21.92 -52.57 -18.65
C GLY A 85 21.87 -53.90 -19.44
N SER A 86 20.73 -54.56 -19.62
CA SER A 86 20.66 -55.95 -20.11
C SER A 86 20.27 -56.08 -21.58
N GLY A 87 19.92 -54.98 -22.25
CA GLY A 87 19.51 -54.95 -23.66
C GLY A 87 18.14 -55.57 -23.97
N MET A 88 17.39 -56.07 -22.97
CA MET A 88 16.02 -56.55 -23.19
C MET A 88 15.02 -55.37 -23.17
N PRO A 89 13.93 -55.41 -23.98
CA PRO A 89 12.95 -54.33 -24.05
C PRO A 89 12.31 -53.95 -22.70
N ALA A 90 12.18 -54.92 -21.78
CA ALA A 90 11.65 -54.69 -20.43
C ALA A 90 12.52 -53.78 -19.55
N PHE A 91 13.76 -53.50 -19.96
CA PHE A 91 14.70 -52.61 -19.27
C PHE A 91 15.01 -51.34 -20.09
N ALA A 92 14.16 -51.03 -21.07
CA ALA A 92 14.26 -49.82 -21.86
C ALA A 92 14.16 -48.57 -20.99
N SER A 93 14.85 -47.52 -21.43
CA SER A 93 14.85 -46.24 -20.75
C SER A 93 13.47 -45.62 -20.76
N HIS A 94 12.98 -45.20 -19.59
CA HIS A 94 11.72 -44.47 -19.44
C HIS A 94 11.85 -43.42 -18.32
N THR A 95 10.83 -42.57 -18.22
CA THR A 95 10.68 -41.57 -17.16
C THR A 95 9.44 -41.90 -16.33
N HIS A 96 9.37 -41.33 -15.13
CA HIS A 96 8.18 -41.36 -14.27
C HIS A 96 7.75 -39.93 -14.01
N ASP A 97 6.45 -39.69 -14.09
CA ASP A 97 5.86 -38.42 -13.69
C ASP A 97 6.00 -38.22 -12.17
N ILE A 98 6.28 -36.98 -11.78
CA ILE A 98 6.36 -36.53 -10.40
C ILE A 98 5.40 -35.35 -10.26
N ASP A 99 4.39 -35.54 -9.40
CA ASP A 99 3.46 -34.51 -8.97
C ASP A 99 3.70 -34.21 -7.48
N ASN A 100 4.41 -33.13 -7.17
CA ASN A 100 4.73 -32.75 -5.79
C ASN A 100 3.86 -31.55 -5.34
N PRO A 101 2.70 -31.80 -4.67
CA PRO A 101 1.91 -30.73 -4.08
C PRO A 101 2.70 -30.07 -2.95
N TYR A 102 2.67 -28.74 -2.90
CA TYR A 102 3.35 -27.98 -1.87
C TYR A 102 2.47 -26.90 -1.28
N THR A 103 2.78 -26.53 -0.03
CA THR A 103 2.40 -25.28 0.60
C THR A 103 3.69 -24.62 1.05
N ASP A 104 3.89 -23.35 0.71
CA ASP A 104 5.11 -22.61 1.02
C ASP A 104 4.77 -21.17 1.41
N ASN A 105 5.71 -20.49 2.07
CA ASN A 105 5.57 -19.11 2.48
C ASN A 105 6.54 -18.23 1.68
N ILE A 106 5.98 -17.21 1.03
CA ILE A 106 6.72 -16.21 0.26
C ILE A 106 6.88 -14.98 1.15
N ILE A 107 8.13 -14.70 1.55
CA ILE A 107 8.49 -13.54 2.37
C ILE A 107 9.11 -12.47 1.46
N TYR A 108 8.49 -11.30 1.42
CA TYR A 108 9.00 -10.13 0.69
C TYR A 108 10.02 -9.40 1.55
N THR A 109 11.22 -9.19 1.02
CA THR A 109 12.37 -8.65 1.77
C THR A 109 12.73 -7.21 1.38
N ASP A 110 12.05 -6.66 0.38
CA ASP A 110 12.18 -5.30 -0.06
C ASP A 110 11.00 -4.42 0.42
N THR A 111 11.18 -3.10 0.32
CA THR A 111 10.19 -2.08 0.68
C THR A 111 10.43 -0.82 -0.15
N LEU A 112 9.59 0.20 0.08
CA LEU A 112 9.72 1.54 -0.48
C LEU A 112 11.11 2.12 -0.21
N LYS A 113 11.61 2.91 -1.15
CA LYS A 113 12.91 3.59 -1.05
C LYS A 113 12.73 5.09 -1.24
N PRO A 114 13.64 5.93 -0.72
CA PRO A 114 13.64 7.36 -1.02
C PRO A 114 13.58 7.59 -2.54
N GLY A 115 12.66 8.47 -2.98
CA GLY A 115 12.39 8.77 -4.38
C GLY A 115 11.29 7.92 -5.04
N ASP A 116 10.84 6.83 -4.39
CA ASP A 116 9.68 6.07 -4.88
C ASP A 116 8.42 6.94 -4.86
N ARG A 117 7.56 6.77 -5.87
CA ARG A 117 6.25 7.42 -5.92
C ARG A 117 5.19 6.48 -5.40
N VAL A 118 4.25 7.01 -4.63
CA VAL A 118 3.15 6.23 -4.04
C VAL A 118 1.80 6.88 -4.29
N SER A 119 0.75 6.08 -4.38
CA SER A 119 -0.62 6.58 -4.32
C SER A 119 -0.96 7.00 -2.90
N VAL A 120 -1.59 8.17 -2.76
CA VAL A 120 -1.97 8.77 -1.48
C VAL A 120 -3.45 9.09 -1.53
N ILE A 121 -4.25 8.39 -0.75
CA ILE A 121 -5.71 8.51 -0.74
C ILE A 121 -6.15 9.15 0.58
N PRO A 122 -6.77 10.34 0.56
CA PRO A 122 -7.32 10.94 1.76
C PRO A 122 -8.47 10.08 2.31
N VAL A 123 -8.40 9.70 3.58
CA VAL A 123 -9.45 8.93 4.29
C VAL A 123 -9.92 9.65 5.56
N TYR A 124 -11.20 9.56 5.86
CA TYR A 124 -11.76 10.09 7.11
C TYR A 124 -11.36 9.19 8.28
N ASN A 125 -10.98 9.78 9.41
CA ASN A 125 -10.66 9.02 10.61
C ASN A 125 -11.93 8.40 11.21
N PRO A 126 -12.09 7.05 11.20
CA PRO A 126 -13.31 6.39 11.67
C PRO A 126 -13.57 6.55 13.18
N GLY A 127 -12.57 7.01 13.96
CA GLY A 127 -12.65 7.21 15.41
C GLY A 127 -13.25 8.55 15.86
N GLY A 128 -13.65 9.43 14.93
CA GLY A 128 -14.27 10.70 15.27
C GLY A 128 -13.29 11.68 15.92
N GLN A 129 -12.35 12.19 15.13
CA GLN A 129 -11.66 13.45 15.39
C GLN A 129 -11.16 14.01 14.06
N GLU A 130 -11.10 15.33 13.98
CA GLU A 130 -11.08 16.16 12.77
C GLU A 130 -9.80 16.06 11.90
N ASP A 131 -8.91 15.11 12.16
CA ASP A 131 -7.65 14.97 11.46
C ASP A 131 -7.78 14.06 10.24
N GLN A 132 -7.32 14.58 9.10
CA GLN A 132 -7.29 13.88 7.83
C GLN A 132 -6.18 12.82 7.87
N LEU A 133 -6.55 11.55 7.72
CA LEU A 133 -5.58 10.46 7.53
C LEU A 133 -5.40 10.19 6.02
N TYR A 134 -4.34 9.46 5.68
CA TYR A 134 -4.03 9.09 4.31
C TYR A 134 -3.73 7.60 4.18
N LEU A 135 -4.31 6.93 3.19
CA LEU A 135 -3.96 5.57 2.82
C LEU A 135 -2.88 5.59 1.74
N ILE A 136 -1.77 4.90 2.02
CA ILE A 136 -0.70 4.61 1.07
C ILE A 136 -0.95 3.22 0.49
N GLU A 137 -1.52 3.20 -0.72
CA GLU A 137 -2.06 1.97 -1.28
C GLU A 137 -1.04 1.22 -2.12
N ASP A 138 -0.34 1.90 -3.05
CA ASP A 138 0.56 1.30 -4.05
C ASP A 138 1.84 2.13 -4.27
N LYS A 139 2.90 1.43 -4.69
CA LYS A 139 4.05 2.06 -5.37
C LYS A 139 3.72 2.22 -6.86
N VAL A 140 3.85 3.42 -7.38
CA VAL A 140 3.45 3.77 -8.75
C VAL A 140 4.61 4.31 -9.57
N VAL A 141 4.49 4.16 -10.89
CA VAL A 141 5.42 4.75 -11.86
C VAL A 141 4.63 5.49 -12.95
N ARG A 142 5.11 6.67 -13.33
CA ARG A 142 4.56 7.41 -14.48
C ARG A 142 5.22 6.88 -15.75
N LEU A 143 4.43 6.33 -16.66
CA LEU A 143 4.90 6.01 -18.01
C LEU A 143 5.15 7.29 -18.80
N VAL A 144 6.19 7.28 -19.63
CA VAL A 144 6.58 8.36 -20.55
C VAL A 144 6.48 7.89 -21.99
#